data_AF-A0A392SNZ3-F1
#
_entry.id   AF-A0A392SNZ3-F1
#
_cell.length_a   1.000
_cell.length_b   1.000
_cell.length_c   1.000
_cell.angle_alpha   90.00
_cell.angle_beta   90.00
_cell.angle_gamma   90.00
#
_symmetry.space_group_name_H-M   'P 1'
#
loop_
_entity.id
_entity.type
_entity.pdbx_description
1 polymer ?
#
loop_
_entity_poly.entity_id
_entity_poly.type
_entity_poly.pdbx_seq_one_letter_code
_entity_poly.pdbx_strand_id
1 'polypeptide(L)' 'MPGEQPISVAPYRMSPVELRELKNQLEKLLKKHFIRPSVSPWGAPVFLVKKKD' A
#
# COMPACT_ATOMS: atom_id res chain seq x y z
N MET A 1 -15.89 14.64 -5.97
CA MET A 1 -16.55 15.80 -6.61
C MET A 1 -15.51 16.64 -7.36
N PRO A 2 -15.85 17.48 -8.36
CA PRO A 2 -14.88 18.40 -8.95
C PRO A 2 -14.42 19.40 -7.87
N GLY A 3 -13.11 19.41 -7.56
CA GLY A 3 -12.50 20.31 -6.57
C GLY A 3 -12.09 19.68 -5.23
N GLU A 4 -12.21 18.36 -5.07
CA GLU A 4 -11.87 17.68 -3.82
C GLU A 4 -10.35 17.49 -3.67
N GLN A 5 -9.79 17.96 -2.55
CA GLN A 5 -8.36 17.84 -2.28
C GLN A 5 -7.97 16.37 -2.12
N PRO A 6 -6.78 15.97 -2.62
CA PRO A 6 -6.35 14.59 -2.52
C PRO A 6 -6.20 14.16 -1.07
N ILE A 7 -6.86 13.06 -0.72
CA ILE A 7 -6.73 12.44 0.60
C ILE A 7 -5.34 11.80 0.67
N SER A 8 -4.50 12.31 1.57
CA SER A 8 -3.18 11.74 1.88
C SER A 8 -3.15 11.40 3.36
N VAL A 9 -3.43 10.14 3.68
CA VAL A 9 -3.44 9.64 5.05
C VAL A 9 -2.13 8.91 5.31
N ALA A 10 -1.51 9.22 6.46
CA ALA A 10 -0.29 8.54 6.87
C ALA A 10 -0.52 7.02 7.00
N PRO A 11 0.45 6.17 6.62
CA PRO A 11 0.34 4.74 6.82
C PRO A 11 0.16 4.39 8.30
N TYR A 12 -0.60 3.33 8.59
CA TYR A 12 -0.74 2.82 9.95
C TYR A 12 0.60 2.34 10.52
N ARG A 13 0.74 2.45 11.84
CA ARG A 13 1.88 1.86 12.56
C ARG A 13 1.82 0.34 12.42
N MET A 14 2.84 -0.20 11.79
CA MET A 14 3.05 -1.64 11.61
C MET A 14 4.30 -2.09 12.34
N SER A 15 4.31 -3.34 12.80
CA SER A 15 5.51 -3.96 13.38
C SER A 15 6.59 -4.16 12.31
N PRO A 16 7.88 -4.31 12.70
CA PRO A 16 8.96 -4.59 11.75
C PRO A 16 8.75 -5.87 10.91
N VAL A 17 8.02 -6.85 11.47
CA VAL A 17 7.69 -8.11 10.78
C VAL A 17 6.67 -7.87 9.68
N GLU A 18 5.60 -7.13 9.96
CA GLU A 18 4.57 -6.76 8.97
C GLU A 18 5.15 -5.92 7.84
N LEU A 19 6.06 -4.98 8.15
CA LEU A 19 6.74 -4.17 7.14
C LEU A 19 7.60 -5.02 6.19
N ARG A 20 8.28 -6.07 6.69
CA ARG A 20 9.03 -7.00 5.84
C ARG A 20 8.10 -7.79 4.92
N GLU A 21 6.99 -8.29 5.44
CA GLU A 21 6.02 -9.03 4.62
C GLU A 21 5.36 -8.12 3.56
N LEU A 22 5.00 -6.90 3.93
CA LEU A 22 4.45 -5.91 3.01
C LEU A 22 5.41 -5.63 1.84
N LYS A 23 6.71 -5.45 2.12
CA LYS A 23 7.73 -5.28 1.09
C LYS A 23 7.83 -6.51 0.18
N ASN A 24 7.87 -7.71 0.75
CA ASN A 24 7.90 -8.96 -0.03
C ASN A 24 6.66 -9.09 -0.95
N GLN A 25 5.48 -8.72 -0.47
CA GLN A 25 4.26 -8.73 -1.26
C GLN A 25 4.28 -7.68 -2.37
N LEU A 26 4.71 -6.45 -2.08
CA LEU A 26 4.87 -5.38 -3.07
C LEU A 26 5.85 -5.79 -4.18
N GLU A 27 6.98 -6.39 -3.85
CA GLU A 27 7.92 -6.90 -4.85
C GLU A 27 7.30 -7.98 -5.74
N LYS A 28 6.53 -8.91 -5.16
CA LYS A 28 5.79 -9.92 -5.93
C LYS A 28 4.78 -9.28 -6.89
N LEU A 29 4.06 -8.25 -6.45
CA LEU A 29 3.08 -7.53 -7.28
C LEU A 29 3.76 -6.70 -8.38
N LEU A 30 4.89 -6.06 -8.09
CA LEU A 30 5.72 -5.35 -9.07
C LEU A 30 6.26 -6.29 -10.14
N LYS A 31 6.82 -7.44 -9.74
CA LYS A 31 7.31 -8.47 -10.69
C LYS A 31 6.21 -8.98 -11.61
N LYS A 32 5.00 -9.16 -11.06
CA LYS A 32 3.81 -9.55 -11.83
C LYS A 32 3.20 -8.40 -12.66
N HIS A 33 3.77 -7.19 -12.63
CA HIS A 33 3.28 -6.00 -13.34
C HIS A 33 1.85 -5.58 -12.96
N PHE A 34 1.36 -6.01 -11.79
CA PHE A 34 0.05 -5.59 -11.28
C PHE A 34 0.04 -4.15 -10.76
N ILE A 35 1.18 -3.68 -10.25
CA ILE A 35 1.35 -2.32 -9.72
C ILE A 35 2.60 -1.67 -10.32
N ARG A 36 2.65 -0.34 -10.29
CA ARG A 36 3.81 0.47 -10.69
C ARG A 36 4.05 1.59 -9.68
N PRO A 37 5.30 2.05 -9.50
CA PRO A 37 5.56 3.24 -8.70
C PRO A 37 4.78 4.45 -9.24
N SER A 38 4.19 5.25 -8.36
CA SER A 38 3.41 6.43 -8.73
C SER A 38 3.73 7.62 -7.82
N VAL A 39 3.77 8.82 -8.39
CA VAL A 39 3.92 10.10 -7.66
C VAL A 39 2.56 10.81 -7.47
N SER A 40 1.49 10.02 -7.26
CA SER A 40 0.14 10.54 -7.12
C SER A 40 0.01 11.37 -5.83
N PRO A 41 -0.68 12.52 -5.86
CA PRO A 41 -1.01 13.24 -4.64
C PRO A 41 -2.03 12.49 -3.77
N TRP A 42 -2.72 11.49 -4.32
CA TRP A 42 -3.67 10.62 -3.61
C TRP A 42 -2.94 9.48 -2.92
N GLY A 43 -3.16 9.32 -1.61
CA GLY A 43 -2.55 8.27 -0.79
C GLY A 43 -3.59 7.55 0.06
N ALA A 44 -3.74 6.24 -0.15
CA ALA A 44 -4.59 5.38 0.66
C ALA A 44 -3.73 4.48 1.57
N PRO A 45 -4.09 4.31 2.85
CA PRO A 45 -3.39 3.38 3.73
C PRO A 45 -3.65 1.94 3.30
N VAL A 46 -2.62 1.09 3.40
CA VAL A 46 -2.68 -0.34 3.07
C VAL A 46 -2.66 -1.17 4.36
N PHE A 47 -3.46 -2.23 4.42
CA PHE A 47 -3.49 -3.19 5.52
C PHE A 47 -3.09 -4.58 5.05
N LEU A 48 -2.34 -5.30 5.88
CA LEU A 48 -2.04 -6.71 5.68
C LEU A 48 -3.09 -7.54 6.42
N VAL A 49 -3.80 -8.41 5.69
CA VAL A 49 -4.77 -9.34 6.29
C VAL A 49 -4.25 -10.75 6.10
N LYS A 50 -4.14 -11.51 7.20
CA LYS A 50 -3.89 -12.95 7.12
C LYS A 50 -5.15 -13.62 6.58
N LYS A 51 -5.03 -14.28 5.42
CA LYS A 51 -6.11 -15.13 4.93
C LYS A 51 -6.28 -16.31 5.88
N LYS A 52 -7.53 -16.68 6.13
CA LYS A 52 -7.87 -17.92 6.82
C LYS A 52 -7.88 -19.02 5.76
N ASP A 53 -7.14 -20.09 6.03
CA ASP A 53 -7.22 -21.35 5.27
C ASP A 53 -8.55 -22.08 5.56
#